data_AF-A0A2V7WXJ0-F1
#
_entry.id   AF-A0A2V7WXJ0-F1
#
_cell.length_a   1.000
_cell.length_b   1.000
_cell.length_c   1.000
_cell.angle_alpha   90.00
_cell.angle_beta   90.00
_cell.angle_gamma   90.00
#
_symmetry.space_group_name_H-M   'P 1'
#
loop_
_entity.id
_entity.type
_entity.pdbx_description
1 polymer ?
#
loop_
_entity_poly.entity_id
_entity_poly.type
_entity_poly.pdbx_seq_one_letter_code
_entity_poly.pdbx_strand_id
1 'polypeptide(L)'
;MGAASAGSHHVNTLLADAEYHFGNRASGAFGWFDTSGTVDPLLFTQAAVSGSASGDPRGSGYIANFSYWPWQNMQLSAQYTGYTRFNGGSTNYDAAGRNASGNNTVYLVARFIF
;
A
#
# COMPACT_ATOMS: atom_id res chain seq x y z
N MET A 1 -8.46 -7.61 28.25
CA MET A 1 -9.75 -7.95 27.63
C MET A 1 -10.38 -6.65 27.14
N GLY A 2 -10.06 -6.20 25.93
CA GLY A 2 -10.65 -4.99 25.34
C GLY A 2 -11.70 -5.44 24.33
N ALA A 3 -12.98 -5.40 24.71
CA ALA A 3 -14.05 -5.71 23.78
C ALA A 3 -14.14 -4.60 22.74
N ALA A 4 -14.12 -4.95 21.45
CA ALA A 4 -14.49 -4.03 20.38
C ALA A 4 -15.88 -3.45 20.65
N SER A 5 -16.16 -2.25 20.15
CA SER A 5 -17.49 -1.66 20.23
C SER A 5 -18.51 -2.63 19.61
N ALA A 6 -19.57 -2.97 20.36
CA ALA A 6 -20.63 -3.85 19.89
C ALA A 6 -21.47 -3.13 18.82
N GLY A 7 -21.01 -3.18 17.57
CA GLY A 7 -21.63 -2.59 16.41
C GLY A 7 -21.20 -3.30 15.12
N SER A 8 -21.88 -3.00 14.02
CA SER A 8 -21.53 -3.55 12.70
C SER A 8 -20.24 -2.89 12.20
N HIS A 9 -19.18 -3.67 12.04
CA HIS A 9 -17.92 -3.24 11.44
C HIS A 9 -17.90 -3.57 9.95
N HIS A 10 -17.42 -2.65 9.13
CA HIS A 10 -17.15 -2.91 7.72
C HIS A 10 -15.78 -2.39 7.32
N VAL A 11 -15.18 -3.07 6.35
CA VAL A 11 -13.98 -2.64 5.65
C VAL A 11 -14.24 -2.85 4.16
N ASN A 12 -14.13 -1.78 3.38
CA ASN A 12 -14.31 -1.77 1.94
C ASN A 12 -12.97 -1.39 1.29
N THR A 13 -12.56 -2.13 0.27
CA THR A 13 -11.34 -1.82 -0.48
C THR A 13 -11.67 -1.58 -1.94
N LEU A 14 -11.29 -0.41 -2.45
CA LEU A 14 -11.27 -0.10 -3.86
C LEU A 14 -9.87 -0.38 -4.40
N LEU A 15 -9.82 -1.12 -5.51
CA LEU A 15 -8.61 -1.40 -6.26
C LEU A 15 -8.88 -0.98 -7.70
N ALA A 16 -8.01 -0.14 -8.24
CA ALA A 16 -8.00 0.22 -9.64
C ALA A 16 -6.61 -0.03 -10.20
N ASP A 17 -6.52 -0.76 -11.30
CA ASP A 17 -5.26 -1.03 -11.99
C ASP A 17 -5.35 -0.68 -13.48
N ALA A 18 -4.23 -0.29 -14.03
CA ALA A 18 -4.04 -0.09 -15.45
C ALA A 18 -2.65 -0.57 -15.83
N GLU A 19 -2.56 -1.39 -16.87
CA GLU A 19 -1.30 -1.84 -17.45
C GLU A 19 -1.24 -1.48 -18.93
N TYR A 20 -0.03 -1.14 -19.38
CA TYR A 20 0.24 -0.87 -20.77
C TYR A 20 1.56 -1.51 -21.20
N HIS A 21 1.54 -2.17 -22.36
CA HIS A 21 2.72 -2.76 -22.98
C HIS A 21 3.25 -1.84 -24.09
N PHE A 22 4.46 -1.34 -23.92
CA PHE A 22 5.17 -0.56 -24.93
C PHE A 22 5.97 -1.52 -25.82
N GLY A 23 5.34 -1.93 -26.93
CA GLY A 23 5.92 -2.89 -27.86
C GLY A 23 6.09 -4.27 -27.21
N ASN A 24 7.21 -4.93 -27.48
CA ASN A 24 7.50 -6.28 -27.01
C ASN A 24 8.55 -6.34 -25.89
N ARG A 25 9.05 -5.18 -25.43
CA ARG A 25 10.19 -5.12 -24.50
C ARG A 25 9.92 -4.32 -23.23
N ALA A 26 8.85 -3.56 -23.14
CA ALA A 26 8.55 -2.79 -21.93
C ALA A 26 7.09 -2.91 -21.55
N SER A 27 6.81 -2.97 -20.25
CA SER A 27 5.47 -2.79 -19.70
C SER A 27 5.51 -1.86 -18.52
N GLY A 28 4.47 -1.05 -18.39
CA GLY A 28 4.23 -0.22 -17.23
C GLY A 28 2.86 -0.54 -16.67
N ALA A 29 2.76 -0.67 -15.35
CA ALA A 29 1.47 -0.78 -14.67
C ALA A 29 1.38 0.24 -13.55
N PHE A 30 0.18 0.73 -13.31
CA PHE A 30 -0.14 1.64 -12.22
C PHE A 30 -1.40 1.13 -11.52
N GLY A 31 -1.31 0.97 -10.20
CA GLY A 31 -2.40 0.59 -9.34
C GLY A 31 -2.67 1.66 -8.30
N TRP A 32 -3.93 1.88 -7.96
CA TRP A 32 -4.37 2.68 -6.84
C TRP A 32 -5.24 1.81 -5.93
N PHE A 33 -4.96 1.84 -4.63
CA PHE A 33 -5.78 1.21 -3.60
C PHE A 33 -6.27 2.25 -2.59
N ASP A 34 -7.52 2.09 -2.17
CA ASP A 34 -8.13 2.85 -1.08
C ASP A 34 -8.96 1.89 -0.22
N THR A 35 -8.57 1.75 1.04
CA THR A 35 -9.30 0.95 2.03
C THR A 35 -9.98 1.91 2.99
N SER A 36 -11.30 1.77 3.11
CA SER A 36 -12.17 2.47 4.03
C SER A 36 -12.79 1.52 5.03
N GLY A 37 -13.09 1.99 6.24
CA GLY A 37 -13.70 1.14 7.24
C GLY A 37 -14.17 1.91 8.46
N THR A 38 -14.80 1.17 9.38
CA THR A 38 -15.33 1.73 10.62
C THR A 38 -14.19 1.98 11.62
N VAL A 39 -14.17 3.19 12.20
CA VAL A 39 -13.21 3.57 13.24
C VAL A 39 -13.57 2.84 14.53
N ASP A 40 -12.64 2.07 15.09
CA ASP A 40 -12.76 1.43 16.40
C ASP A 40 -11.45 1.63 17.20
N PRO A 41 -11.41 2.60 18.12
CA PRO A 41 -10.23 2.87 18.94
C PRO A 41 -9.85 1.77 19.95
N LEU A 42 -10.77 0.83 20.25
CA LEU A 42 -10.52 -0.31 21.13
C LEU A 42 -9.91 -1.48 20.36
N LEU A 43 -10.21 -1.60 19.07
CA LEU A 43 -9.64 -2.61 18.17
C LEU A 43 -8.32 -2.13 17.52
N PHE A 44 -8.26 -0.86 17.14
CA PHE A 44 -7.09 -0.23 16.52
C PHE A 44 -6.40 0.72 17.50
N THR A 45 -6.01 0.20 18.66
CA THR A 45 -5.35 0.99 19.71
C THR A 45 -4.08 1.65 19.18
N GLN A 46 -3.80 2.86 19.69
CA GLN A 46 -2.55 3.55 19.39
C GLN A 46 -1.35 2.70 19.84
N ALA A 47 -0.43 2.47 18.90
CA ALA A 47 0.82 1.77 19.11
C ALA A 47 1.81 2.23 18.04
N ALA A 48 3.08 2.36 18.39
CA ALA A 48 4.13 2.68 17.43
C ALA A 48 4.19 1.59 16.35
N VAL A 49 4.27 1.98 15.07
CA VAL A 49 4.31 1.09 13.89
C VAL A 49 2.99 0.37 13.57
N SER A 50 2.37 -0.31 14.54
CA SER A 50 1.23 -1.21 14.29
C SER A 50 -0.15 -0.63 14.66
N GLY A 51 -0.20 0.50 15.35
CA GLY A 51 -1.46 1.09 15.82
C GLY A 51 -1.95 2.25 14.96
N SER A 52 -3.11 2.80 15.35
CA SER A 52 -3.69 4.00 14.77
C SER A 52 -3.89 5.04 15.86
N ALA A 53 -3.43 6.27 15.65
CA ALA A 53 -3.70 7.38 16.55
C ALA A 53 -5.19 7.74 16.63
N SER A 54 -5.94 7.44 15.57
CA SER A 54 -7.37 7.76 15.45
C SER A 54 -8.28 6.54 15.58
N GLY A 55 -7.73 5.33 15.77
CA GLY A 55 -8.51 4.09 15.79
C GLY A 55 -9.05 3.67 14.41
N ASP A 56 -8.44 4.14 13.33
CA ASP A 56 -8.99 4.10 11.99
C ASP A 56 -8.21 3.13 11.08
N PRO A 57 -8.87 2.12 10.46
CA PRO A 57 -8.19 1.16 9.59
C PRO A 57 -7.86 1.70 8.20
N ARG A 58 -8.22 2.96 7.88
CA ARG A 58 -8.07 3.51 6.53
C ARG A 58 -6.62 3.51 6.05
N GLY A 59 -6.41 2.96 4.86
CA GLY A 59 -5.12 2.93 4.19
C GLY A 59 -5.28 3.18 2.70
N SER A 60 -4.49 4.08 2.14
CA SER A 60 -4.51 4.34 0.70
C SER A 60 -3.13 4.65 0.17
N GLY A 61 -2.94 4.35 -1.11
CA GLY A 61 -1.65 4.44 -1.74
C GLY A 61 -1.68 3.90 -3.15
N TYR A 62 -0.57 4.06 -3.85
CA TYR A 62 -0.44 3.63 -5.24
C TYR A 62 0.75 2.70 -5.40
N ILE A 63 0.68 1.89 -6.44
CA ILE A 63 1.73 0.97 -6.86
C ILE A 63 2.09 1.34 -8.29
N ALA A 64 3.34 1.71 -8.53
CA ALA A 64 3.86 1.95 -9.87
C ALA A 64 4.85 0.83 -10.21
N ASN A 65 4.63 0.16 -11.33
CA ASN A 65 5.43 -0.94 -11.81
C ASN A 65 5.97 -0.63 -13.19
N PHE A 66 7.23 -0.97 -13.42
CA PHE A 66 7.84 -0.91 -14.72
C PHE A 66 8.68 -2.16 -14.94
N SER A 67 8.50 -2.81 -16.08
CA SER A 67 9.29 -3.97 -16.49
C SER A 67 9.90 -3.74 -17.86
N TYR A 68 11.14 -4.17 -18.04
CA TYR A 68 11.90 -4.01 -19.27
C TYR A 68 12.71 -5.28 -19.59
N TRP A 69 12.67 -5.70 -20.84
CA TRP A 69 13.43 -6.82 -21.38
C TRP A 69 14.54 -6.28 -22.28
N PRO A 70 15.74 -6.02 -21.73
CA PRO A 70 16.89 -5.60 -22.54
C PRO A 70 17.24 -6.67 -23.59
N TRP A 71 17.12 -7.94 -23.22
CA TRP A 71 17.37 -9.11 -24.07
C TRP A 71 16.28 -10.16 -23.82
N GLN A 72 16.16 -11.15 -24.69
CA GLN A 72 15.09 -12.16 -24.61
C GLN A 72 15.17 -13.02 -23.33
N ASN A 73 16.37 -13.14 -22.75
CA ASN A 73 16.68 -14.00 -21.62
C ASN A 73 16.76 -13.22 -20.29
N MET A 74 16.45 -11.92 -20.29
CA MET A 74 16.57 -11.08 -19.11
C MET A 74 15.41 -10.10 -19.01
N GLN A 75 14.75 -10.10 -17.85
CA GLN A 75 13.73 -9.12 -17.49
C GLN A 75 14.22 -8.35 -16.26
N LEU A 76 14.18 -7.02 -16.35
CA LEU A 76 14.34 -6.11 -15.23
C LEU A 76 12.97 -5.57 -14.85
N SER A 77 12.67 -5.52 -13.56
CA SER A 77 11.43 -4.92 -13.06
C SER A 77 11.69 -4.06 -11.84
N ALA A 78 10.97 -2.96 -11.75
CA ALA A 78 10.96 -2.06 -10.61
C ALA A 78 9.51 -1.81 -10.21
N GLN A 79 9.20 -2.05 -8.95
CA GLN A 79 7.92 -1.75 -8.32
C GLN A 79 8.14 -0.75 -7.20
N TYR A 80 7.31 0.28 -7.15
CA TYR A 80 7.28 1.26 -6.08
C TYR A 80 5.87 1.31 -5.50
N THR A 81 5.76 1.10 -4.19
CA THR A 81 4.51 1.26 -3.46
C THR A 81 4.62 2.50 -2.58
N GLY A 82 3.82 3.51 -2.88
CA GLY A 82 3.73 4.75 -2.12
C GLY A 82 2.44 4.79 -1.30
N TYR A 83 2.54 4.96 0.02
CA TYR A 83 1.40 5.13 0.90
C TYR A 83 1.09 6.62 1.09
N THR A 84 -0.12 7.04 0.71
CA THR A 84 -0.62 8.41 0.94
C THR A 84 -1.33 8.52 2.29
N ARG A 85 -1.96 7.43 2.75
CA ARG A 85 -2.54 7.27 4.08
C ARG A 85 -2.24 5.88 4.63
N PHE A 86 -1.88 5.81 5.91
CA PHE A 86 -1.61 4.58 6.62
C PHE A 86 -2.31 4.64 7.98
N ASN A 87 -3.08 3.61 8.36
CA ASN A 87 -3.81 3.54 9.64
C ASN A 87 -4.55 4.83 10.04
N GLY A 88 -5.27 5.45 9.09
CA GLY A 88 -6.08 6.65 9.29
C GLY A 88 -5.39 7.99 9.00
N GLY A 89 -4.06 8.04 9.06
CA GLY A 89 -3.29 9.29 8.95
C GLY A 89 -2.35 9.35 7.74
N SER A 90 -2.16 10.54 7.17
CA SER A 90 -1.09 10.82 6.20
C SER A 90 0.20 11.30 6.88
N THR A 91 0.06 12.09 7.95
CA THR A 91 1.13 12.53 8.83
C THR A 91 0.90 12.03 10.26
N ASN A 92 1.98 11.69 10.96
CA ASN A 92 1.95 11.23 12.35
C ASN A 92 0.81 10.22 12.65
N TYR A 93 0.65 9.20 11.81
CA TYR A 93 -0.51 8.31 11.85
C TYR A 93 -0.59 7.47 13.12
N ASP A 94 0.55 7.26 13.78
CA ASP A 94 0.70 6.49 15.02
C ASP A 94 0.83 7.37 16.26
N ALA A 95 0.76 8.70 16.12
CA ALA A 95 1.08 9.70 17.15
C ALA A 95 2.49 9.60 17.75
N ALA A 96 3.38 8.82 17.12
CA ALA A 96 4.77 8.62 17.54
C ALA A 96 5.79 9.23 16.55
N GLY A 97 5.30 10.06 15.62
CA GLY A 97 6.09 10.85 14.67
C GLY A 97 6.20 10.26 13.26
N ARG A 98 5.53 9.14 12.95
CA ARG A 98 5.64 8.50 11.62
C ARG A 98 4.59 8.99 10.63
N ASN A 99 5.05 9.37 9.45
CA ASN A 99 4.18 9.69 8.31
C ASN A 99 3.88 8.44 7.49
N ALA A 100 2.78 8.45 6.73
CA ALA A 100 2.42 7.35 5.84
C ALA A 100 3.54 7.04 4.82
N SER A 101 4.24 8.08 4.35
CA SER A 101 5.38 7.95 3.44
C SER A 101 6.57 7.18 4.02
N GLY A 102 6.66 7.04 5.34
CA GLY A 102 7.69 6.23 6.00
C GLY A 102 7.55 4.73 5.73
N ASN A 103 6.42 4.29 5.17
CA ASN A 103 6.15 2.91 4.79
C ASN A 103 6.31 2.66 3.27
N ASN A 104 6.79 3.65 2.51
CA ASN A 104 7.01 3.47 1.07
C ASN A 104 8.05 2.38 0.82
N THR A 105 7.77 1.51 -0.15
CA THR A 105 8.67 0.39 -0.48
C THR A 105 9.06 0.42 -1.95
N VAL A 106 10.31 0.06 -2.21
CA VAL A 106 10.85 -0.16 -3.57
C VAL A 106 11.24 -1.62 -3.66
N TYR A 107 10.83 -2.28 -4.73
CA TYR A 107 11.20 -3.65 -5.05
C TYR A 107 11.81 -3.70 -6.45
N LEU A 108 13.02 -4.25 -6.55
CA LEU A 108 13.76 -4.37 -7.79
C LEU A 108 14.01 -5.85 -8.07
N VAL A 109 13.79 -6.26 -9.32
CA VAL A 109 13.96 -7.64 -9.77
C VAL A 109 14.81 -7.67 -11.01
N ALA A 110 15.82 -8.54 -11.00
CA ALA A 110 16.50 -9.01 -12.20
C ALA A 110 16.20 -10.50 -12.36
N ARG A 111 15.47 -10.86 -13.41
CA ARG A 111 15.07 -12.23 -13.72
C ARG A 111 15.82 -12.72 -14.95
N PHE A 112 16.50 -13.84 -14.80
CA PHE A 112 17.20 -14.55 -15.87
C PHE A 112 16.38 -15.76 -16.31
N ILE A 113 16.25 -15.94 -17.62
CA ILE A 113 15.42 -17.00 -18.23
C ILE A 113 16.34 -17.86 -19.10
N PHE A 114 16.34 -19.18 -18.87
CA PHE A 114 17.17 -20.18 -19.53
C PHE A 114 16.32 -21.34 -20.04
#